data_AF-A0A0P0YWN8-F1
#
_entry.id   AF-A0A0P0YWN8-F1
#
_cell.length_a   1.000
_cell.length_b   1.000
_cell.length_c   1.000
_cell.angle_alpha   90.00
_cell.angle_beta   90.00
_cell.angle_gamma   90.00
#
_symmetry.space_group_name_H-M   'P 1'
#
loop_
_entity.id
_entity.type
_entity.pdbx_description
1 polymer ?
#
loop_
_entity_poly.entity_id
_entity_poly.type
_entity_poly.pdbx_seq_one_letter_code
_entity_poly.pdbx_strand_id
1 'polypeptide(L)'
;MSIRMLTLAAVLGLGLGSIGHIATTAWANQPEMDAAMSELRSALDSLRAAEPNKGGHRERAIELVEQAIAETQAGIDYAAGQ
;
A
#
# COMPACT_ATOMS: atom_id res chain seq x y z
N MET A 1 -8.59 -4.66 -58.42
CA MET A 1 -9.45 -5.86 -58.46
C MET A 1 -9.04 -6.75 -57.30
N SER A 2 -9.88 -6.79 -56.24
CA SER A 2 -10.28 -7.99 -55.46
C SER A 2 -9.18 -9.00 -55.07
N ILE A 3 -8.92 -9.38 -53.82
CA ILE A 3 -9.83 -9.94 -52.81
C ILE A 3 -9.11 -10.04 -51.45
N ARG A 4 -9.90 -9.90 -50.39
CA ARG A 4 -9.62 -10.09 -48.97
C ARG A 4 -9.15 -11.52 -48.69
N MET A 5 -7.94 -11.71 -48.18
CA MET A 5 -7.53 -12.99 -47.58
C MET A 5 -7.92 -12.98 -46.10
N LEU A 6 -8.97 -13.74 -45.77
CA LEU A 6 -9.28 -14.15 -44.40
C LEU A 6 -8.06 -14.84 -43.79
N THR A 7 -7.45 -14.25 -42.78
CA THR A 7 -6.50 -14.95 -41.91
C THR A 7 -7.30 -15.61 -40.78
N LEU A 8 -7.70 -16.86 -41.00
CA LEU A 8 -8.08 -17.77 -39.92
C LEU A 8 -6.84 -18.59 -39.56
N ALA A 9 -6.12 -18.17 -38.52
CA ALA A 9 -5.10 -19.00 -37.89
C ALA A 9 -5.48 -19.17 -36.42
N ALA A 10 -6.16 -20.28 -36.13
CA ALA A 10 -6.29 -20.79 -34.79
C ALA A 10 -4.89 -21.19 -34.29
N VAL A 11 -4.35 -20.45 -33.32
CA VAL A 11 -3.10 -20.79 -32.66
C VAL A 11 -3.42 -21.17 -31.21
N LEU A 12 -3.65 -22.46 -31.00
CA LEU A 12 -3.44 -23.12 -29.72
C LEU A 12 -1.91 -23.23 -29.52
N GLY A 13 -1.32 -22.18 -28.98
CA GLY A 13 0.08 -22.14 -28.55
C GLY A 13 0.14 -22.15 -27.03
N LEU A 14 0.31 -23.33 -26.44
CA LEU A 14 0.69 -23.46 -25.03
C LEU A 14 2.17 -23.05 -24.89
N GLY A 15 2.42 -21.92 -24.24
CA GLY A 15 3.72 -21.58 -23.67
C GLY A 15 4.33 -20.26 -24.16
N LEU A 16 4.71 -19.45 -23.16
CA LEU A 16 5.62 -18.29 -23.15
C LEU A 16 5.01 -16.90 -23.37
N GLY A 17 5.04 -16.11 -22.28
CA GLY A 17 5.23 -14.65 -22.23
C GLY A 17 4.24 -13.80 -23.03
N SER A 18 3.41 -12.98 -22.42
CA SER A 18 3.86 -11.82 -21.65
C SER A 18 2.65 -11.31 -20.88
N ILE A 19 2.83 -11.16 -19.57
CA ILE A 19 1.92 -10.48 -18.67
C ILE A 19 1.56 -9.14 -19.30
N GLY A 20 0.29 -8.93 -19.62
CA GLY A 20 -0.23 -7.61 -19.94
C GLY A 20 0.04 -6.72 -18.72
N HIS A 21 1.04 -5.85 -18.83
CA HIS A 21 1.33 -4.85 -17.83
C HIS A 21 0.10 -3.92 -17.74
N ILE A 22 -0.77 -4.18 -16.78
CA ILE A 22 -1.73 -3.18 -16.28
C ILE A 22 -0.90 -2.15 -15.51
N ALA A 23 -0.25 -1.26 -16.25
CA ALA A 23 0.39 -0.07 -15.70
C ALA A 23 -0.65 1.06 -15.71
N THR A 24 -1.65 0.98 -14.83
CA THR A 24 -2.57 2.08 -14.62
C THR A 24 -2.89 2.20 -13.13
N THR A 25 -2.31 3.24 -12.51
CA THR A 25 -2.70 3.84 -11.22
C THR A 25 -2.44 3.07 -9.91
N ALA A 26 -1.27 2.44 -9.72
CA ALA A 26 -0.85 2.00 -8.38
C ALA A 26 -0.36 3.15 -7.46
N TRP A 27 -0.28 4.38 -7.97
CA TRP A 27 0.32 5.52 -7.27
C TRP A 27 -0.70 6.35 -6.47
N ALA A 28 -2.01 6.18 -6.71
CA ALA A 28 -3.03 7.07 -6.15
C ALA A 28 -3.84 6.46 -4.98
N ASN A 29 -3.77 5.15 -4.76
CA ASN A 29 -4.53 4.47 -3.70
C ASN A 29 -3.60 3.52 -2.95
N GLN A 30 -3.19 3.89 -1.73
CA GLN A 30 -2.42 3.04 -0.80
C GLN A 30 -3.31 2.65 0.40
N PRO A 31 -4.39 1.88 0.19
CA PRO A 31 -5.42 1.64 1.22
C PRO A 31 -4.86 1.02 2.50
N GLU A 32 -3.84 0.16 2.38
CA GLU A 32 -3.19 -0.46 3.54
C GLU A 32 -2.35 0.55 4.35
N MET A 33 -1.69 1.51 3.69
CA MET A 33 -0.92 2.55 4.38
C MET A 33 -1.85 3.53 5.10
N ASP A 34 -2.98 3.87 4.48
CA ASP A 34 -4.02 4.71 5.10
C ASP A 34 -4.68 4.00 6.29
N ALA A 35 -4.96 2.70 6.16
CA ALA A 35 -5.48 1.87 7.25
C ALA A 35 -4.47 1.79 8.40
N ALA A 36 -3.20 1.50 8.13
CA ALA A 36 -2.14 1.47 9.12
C ALA A 36 -2.00 2.83 9.84
N MET A 37 -2.03 3.94 9.10
CA MET A 37 -2.02 5.29 9.68
C MET A 37 -3.19 5.51 10.65
N SER A 38 -4.40 5.09 10.27
CA SER A 38 -5.59 5.18 11.12
C SER A 38 -5.45 4.33 12.39
N GLU A 39 -4.98 3.09 12.26
CA GLU A 39 -4.76 2.17 13.39
C GLU A 39 -3.71 2.72 14.37
N LEU A 40 -2.60 3.24 13.85
CA LEU A 40 -1.54 3.84 14.66
C LEU A 40 -2.04 5.05 15.46
N ARG A 41 -2.85 5.93 14.85
CA ARG A 41 -3.46 7.08 15.54
C ARG A 41 -4.41 6.61 16.65
N SER A 42 -5.24 5.61 16.37
CA SER A 42 -6.13 5.02 17.38
C SER A 42 -5.36 4.37 18.53
N ALA A 43 -4.23 3.72 18.23
CA ALA A 43 -3.35 3.14 19.24
C ALA A 43 -2.71 4.23 20.11
N LEU A 44 -2.24 5.33 19.50
CA LEU A 44 -1.69 6.48 20.20
C LEU A 44 -2.70 7.11 21.17
N ASP A 45 -3.94 7.30 20.73
CA ASP A 45 -5.01 7.85 21.58
C ASP A 45 -5.30 6.92 22.77
N SER A 46 -5.35 5.61 22.51
CA SER A 46 -5.54 4.60 23.57
C SER A 46 -4.41 4.61 24.59
N LEU A 47 -3.16 4.76 24.14
CA LEU A 47 -1.99 4.83 25.03
C LEU A 47 -1.97 6.13 25.84
N ARG A 48 -2.37 7.26 25.25
CA ARG A 48 -2.48 8.55 25.95
C ARG A 48 -3.57 8.54 27.02
N ALA A 49 -4.69 7.88 26.74
CA ALA A 49 -5.79 7.70 27.69
C ALA A 49 -5.49 6.68 28.80
N ALA A 50 -4.50 5.80 28.61
CA ALA A 50 -4.18 4.77 29.59
C ALA A 50 -3.48 5.36 30.83
N GLU A 51 -4.07 5.13 32.00
CA GLU A 51 -3.43 5.28 33.31
C GLU A 51 -3.23 3.91 33.99
N PRO A 52 -2.22 3.72 34.87
CA PRO A 52 -0.98 4.50 35.05
C PRO A 52 0.12 4.09 34.05
N ASN A 53 1.29 4.77 34.03
CA ASN A 53 2.43 4.55 33.10
C ASN A 53 3.04 3.11 33.10
N LYS A 54 2.47 2.15 33.85
CA LYS A 54 2.84 0.72 33.93
C LYS A 54 4.37 0.50 33.94
N GLY A 55 5.10 1.20 34.81
CA GLY A 55 6.56 1.08 34.90
C GLY A 55 7.37 1.75 33.77
N GLY A 56 6.80 2.75 33.09
CA GLY A 56 7.43 3.45 31.96
C GLY A 56 7.10 2.85 30.58
N HIS A 57 6.40 1.72 30.54
CA HIS A 57 6.06 1.05 29.29
C HIS A 57 5.08 1.83 28.43
N ARG A 58 4.17 2.60 29.04
CA ARG A 58 3.20 3.41 28.29
C ARG A 58 3.91 4.52 27.51
N GLU A 59 4.79 5.27 28.15
CA GLU A 59 5.57 6.32 27.49
C GLU A 59 6.46 5.75 26.38
N ARG A 60 7.16 4.65 26.64
CA ARG A 60 7.95 3.98 25.59
C ARG A 60 7.09 3.51 24.41
N ALA A 61 5.88 3.02 24.68
CA ALA A 61 4.95 2.61 23.62
C ALA A 61 4.47 3.83 22.80
N ILE A 62 4.20 4.97 23.45
CA ILE A 62 3.86 6.22 22.77
C ILE A 62 4.99 6.63 21.82
N GLU A 63 6.24 6.65 22.28
CA GLU A 63 7.40 7.01 21.45
C GLU A 63 7.55 6.11 20.23
N LEU A 64 7.34 4.79 20.39
CA LEU A 64 7.43 3.82 19.30
C LEU A 64 6.29 4.01 18.28
N VAL A 65 5.07 4.29 18.75
CA VAL A 65 3.91 4.54 17.87
C VAL A 65 4.10 5.86 17.11
N GLU A 66 4.61 6.90 17.76
CA GLU A 66 4.91 8.18 17.09
C GLU A 66 5.97 8.02 15.99
N GLN A 67 7.01 7.20 16.22
CA GLN A 67 8.00 6.84 15.19
C GLN A 67 7.35 6.06 14.03
N ALA A 68 6.50 5.08 14.33
CA ALA A 68 5.79 4.32 13.30
C ALA A 68 4.86 5.19 12.44
N ILE A 69 4.20 6.19 13.05
CA ILE A 69 3.39 7.18 12.33
C ILE A 69 4.27 7.98 11.35
N ALA A 70 5.44 8.43 11.80
CA ALA A 70 6.36 9.20 10.97
C ALA A 70 6.83 8.40 9.75
N GLU A 71 7.25 7.14 9.96
CA GLU A 71 7.68 6.26 8.87
C GLU A 71 6.53 5.90 7.91
N THR A 72 5.32 5.70 8.43
CA THR A 72 4.14 5.42 7.60
C THR A 72 3.82 6.64 6.72
N GLN A 73 3.87 7.85 7.28
CA GLN A 73 3.69 9.08 6.52
C GLN A 73 4.76 9.24 5.45
N ALA A 74 6.03 9.00 5.78
CA ALA A 74 7.13 9.06 4.81
C ALA A 74 6.94 8.06 3.66
N GLY A 75 6.42 6.85 3.95
CA GLY A 75 6.09 5.86 2.92
C GLY A 75 4.95 6.31 2.00
N ILE A 76 3.92 6.96 2.56
CA ILE A 76 2.81 7.56 1.79
C ILE A 76 3.35 8.68 0.90
N ASP A 77 4.17 9.58 1.44
CA ASP A 77 4.74 10.72 0.72
C ASP A 77 5.66 10.26 -0.42
N TYR A 78 6.53 9.28 -0.16
CA TYR A 78 7.39 8.66 -1.16
C TYR A 78 6.57 8.07 -2.32
N ALA A 79 5.47 7.37 -2.02
CA ALA A 79 4.59 6.81 -3.04
C ALA A 79 3.84 7.89 -3.84
N ALA A 80 3.54 9.03 -3.21
CA ALA A 80 2.94 10.20 -3.85
C ALA A 80 3.95 11.00 -4.70
N GLY A 81 5.25 10.67 -4.63
CA GLY A 81 6.32 11.39 -5.31
C GLY A 81 6.71 12.71 -4.65
N GLN A 82 6.50 12.81 -3.33
CA GLN A 82 6.92 13.94 -2.49
C GLN A 82 8.25 13.68 -1.79
#